data_AF-A0A9P6LTQ3-F1
#
_entry.id   AF-A0A9P6LTQ3-F1
#
_cell.length_a   1.000
_cell.length_b   1.000
_cell.length_c   1.000
_cell.angle_alpha   90.00
_cell.angle_beta   90.00
_cell.angle_gamma   90.00
#
_symmetry.space_group_name_H-M   'P 1'
#
loop_
_entity.id
_entity.type
_entity.pdbx_description
1 polymer ?
#
loop_
_entity_poly.entity_id
_entity_poly.type
_entity_poly.pdbx_seq_one_letter_code
_entity_poly.pdbx_strand_id
1 'polypeptide(L)'
;YPDCIEVNVYGVQIPGQDGRAGMAAIVSKSTMDWDKFSAYALKNLPRYSVPIFIRKMPEMEITGTFKQRKVELVNEGIDPKTIVHEMLWLDGHHYKPFTAAEHQRVISGKAKL
;
A
#
# COMPACT_ATOMS: atom_id res chain seq x y z
N TYR A 1 -12.99 2.29 -8.27
CA TYR A 1 -13.82 1.59 -7.26
C TYR A 1 -14.57 2.66 -6.46
N PRO A 2 -15.89 2.54 -6.26
CA PRO A 2 -16.75 3.65 -5.81
C PRO A 2 -16.50 4.16 -4.39
N ASP A 3 -15.85 3.35 -3.53
CA ASP A 3 -15.54 3.75 -2.16
C ASP A 3 -14.13 4.32 -1.98
N CYS A 4 -13.31 4.34 -3.03
CA CYS A 4 -12.07 5.09 -3.07
C CYS A 4 -12.38 6.57 -3.32
N ILE A 5 -11.96 7.42 -2.39
CA ILE A 5 -12.10 8.88 -2.49
C ILE A 5 -10.87 9.44 -3.20
N GLU A 6 -9.68 9.11 -2.70
CA GLU A 6 -8.41 9.52 -3.29
C GLU A 6 -7.41 8.36 -3.28
N VAL A 7 -6.56 8.31 -4.32
CA VAL A 7 -5.55 7.26 -4.50
C VAL A 7 -4.25 7.85 -5.02
N ASN A 8 -3.14 7.54 -4.36
CA ASN A 8 -1.80 7.94 -4.76
C ASN A 8 -0.89 6.72 -4.83
N VAL A 9 -0.48 6.35 -6.04
CA VAL A 9 0.34 5.16 -6.30
C VAL A 9 1.79 5.54 -6.51
N TYR A 10 2.69 4.82 -5.83
CA TYR A 10 4.13 5.03 -5.90
C TYR A 10 4.89 3.74 -5.60
N GLY A 11 6.14 3.67 -6.04
CA GLY A 11 7.01 2.53 -5.76
C GLY A 11 7.78 2.75 -4.46
N VAL A 12 7.78 1.75 -3.58
CA VAL A 12 8.59 1.72 -2.36
C VAL A 12 9.70 0.68 -2.47
N GLN A 13 10.85 0.99 -1.90
CA GLN A 13 11.97 0.07 -1.86
C GLN A 13 11.77 -0.94 -0.74
N ILE A 14 11.99 -2.22 -1.04
CA ILE A 14 11.87 -3.30 -0.07
C ILE A 14 13.25 -3.66 0.44
N PRO A 15 13.52 -3.52 1.75
CA PRO A 15 14.81 -3.91 2.32
C PRO A 15 15.11 -5.39 2.02
N GLY A 16 16.28 -5.67 1.44
CA GLY A 16 16.72 -7.03 1.12
C GLY A 16 16.25 -7.58 -0.22
N GLN A 17 15.56 -6.79 -1.06
CA GLN A 17 15.25 -7.17 -2.45
C GLN A 17 15.67 -6.12 -3.46
N ASP A 18 16.18 -6.59 -4.61
CA ASP A 18 16.45 -5.74 -5.76
C ASP A 18 15.14 -5.40 -6.49
N GLY A 19 14.57 -4.23 -6.18
CA GLY A 19 13.38 -3.74 -6.85
C GLY A 19 12.56 -2.74 -6.04
N ARG A 20 11.48 -2.25 -6.66
CA ARG A 20 10.44 -1.46 -6.02
C ARG A 20 9.13 -2.23 -6.06
N ALA A 21 8.46 -2.33 -4.92
CA ALA A 21 7.09 -2.85 -4.85
C ALA A 21 6.09 -1.71 -5.07
N GLY A 22 4.96 -2.02 -5.70
CA GLY A 22 3.87 -1.07 -5.86
C GLY A 22 3.18 -0.82 -4.51
N MET A 23 3.06 0.46 -4.12
CA MET A 23 2.31 0.89 -2.96
C MET A 23 1.25 1.93 -3.36
N ALA A 24 0.09 1.88 -2.71
CA ALA A 24 -0.97 2.86 -2.88
C ALA A 24 -1.39 3.45 -1.54
N ALA A 25 -1.30 4.78 -1.40
CA ALA A 25 -1.99 5.49 -0.33
C ALA A 25 -3.44 5.74 -0.76
N ILE A 26 -4.40 5.26 0.01
CA ILE A 26 -5.83 5.32 -0.32
C ILE A 26 -6.60 5.97 0.81
N VAL A 27 -7.34 7.01 0.46
CA VAL A 27 -8.43 7.55 1.29
C VAL A 27 -9.72 6.90 0.82
N SER A 28 -10.44 6.27 1.73
CA SER A 28 -11.67 5.53 1.40
C SER A 28 -12.80 5.85 2.37
N LYS A 29 -14.03 5.59 1.94
CA LYS A 29 -15.19 5.60 2.84
C LYS A 29 -15.06 4.50 3.90
N SER A 30 -15.75 4.65 5.02
CA SER A 30 -15.83 3.62 6.07
C SER A 30 -16.47 2.31 5.59
N THR A 31 -17.25 2.36 4.52
CA THR A 31 -17.89 1.20 3.86
C THR A 31 -16.95 0.43 2.93
N MET A 32 -15.67 0.82 2.84
CA MET A 32 -14.69 0.21 1.94
C MET A 32 -14.49 -1.28 2.25
N ASP A 33 -14.84 -2.08 1.25
CA ASP A 33 -14.62 -3.53 1.24
C ASP A 33 -13.33 -3.84 0.45
N TRP A 34 -12.27 -4.20 1.17
CA TRP A 34 -10.95 -4.44 0.60
C TRP A 34 -10.87 -5.71 -0.26
N ASP A 35 -11.74 -6.69 -0.01
CA ASP A 35 -11.82 -7.92 -0.81
C ASP A 35 -12.50 -7.64 -2.15
N LYS A 36 -13.56 -6.84 -2.16
CA LYS A 36 -14.16 -6.37 -3.42
C LYS A 36 -13.22 -5.43 -4.17
N PHE A 37 -12.47 -4.60 -3.46
CA PHE A 37 -11.45 -3.76 -4.08
C PHE A 37 -10.34 -4.59 -4.75
N SER A 38 -9.80 -5.61 -4.07
CA SER A 38 -8.76 -6.47 -4.67
C SER A 38 -9.29 -7.23 -5.87
N ALA A 39 -10.50 -7.80 -5.77
CA ALA A 39 -11.15 -8.49 -6.89
C ALA A 39 -11.37 -7.54 -8.09
N TYR A 40 -11.81 -6.30 -7.83
CA TYR A 40 -11.93 -5.28 -8.87
C TYR A 40 -10.58 -4.93 -9.49
N ALA A 41 -9.54 -4.70 -8.68
CA ALA A 41 -8.22 -4.35 -9.17
C ALA A 41 -7.62 -5.47 -10.02
N LEU A 42 -7.65 -6.71 -9.53
CA LEU A 42 -7.14 -7.90 -10.23
C LEU A 42 -7.91 -8.25 -11.50
N LYS A 43 -9.19 -7.88 -11.57
CA LYS A 43 -10.00 -8.06 -12.79
C LYS A 43 -9.70 -7.02 -13.87
N ASN A 44 -9.38 -5.79 -13.47
CA ASN A 44 -9.23 -4.67 -14.39
C ASN A 44 -7.77 -4.30 -14.71
N LEU A 45 -6.81 -4.79 -13.92
CA LEU A 45 -5.39 -4.49 -14.08
C LEU A 45 -4.56 -5.78 -14.17
N PRO A 46 -3.46 -5.77 -14.95
CA PRO A 46 -2.47 -6.82 -14.87
C PRO A 46 -1.93 -6.96 -13.44
N ARG A 47 -1.60 -8.18 -13.03
CA ARG A 47 -1.15 -8.48 -11.66
C ARG A 47 0.02 -7.60 -11.20
N TYR A 48 0.95 -7.27 -12.09
CA TYR A 48 2.10 -6.41 -11.79
C TYR A 48 1.73 -4.93 -11.59
N SER A 49 0.55 -4.49 -12.05
CA SER A 49 0.05 -3.12 -11.86
C SER A 49 -0.83 -2.98 -10.62
N VAL A 50 -1.20 -4.09 -9.98
CA VAL A 50 -1.95 -4.06 -8.73
C VAL A 50 -0.99 -3.73 -7.59
N PRO A 51 -1.26 -2.67 -6.79
CA PRO A 51 -0.42 -2.32 -5.65
C PRO A 51 -0.33 -3.49 -4.67
N ILE A 52 0.89 -3.91 -4.34
CA ILE A 52 1.13 -4.96 -3.37
C ILE A 52 0.84 -4.43 -1.97
N PHE A 53 1.21 -3.18 -1.69
CA PHE A 53 0.95 -2.54 -0.41
C PHE A 53 -0.12 -1.46 -0.54
N ILE A 54 -0.97 -1.34 0.47
CA ILE A 54 -1.94 -0.26 0.62
C ILE A 54 -1.74 0.39 1.97
N ARG A 55 -1.65 1.72 1.98
CA ARG A 55 -1.69 2.53 3.18
C ARG A 55 -3.05 3.20 3.26
N LYS A 56 -3.84 2.86 4.29
CA LYS A 56 -5.11 3.54 4.53
C LYS A 56 -4.81 4.92 5.10
N MET A 57 -5.34 5.96 4.49
CA MET A 57 -5.20 7.33 4.99
C MET A 57 -6.58 7.89 5.32
N PRO A 58 -6.74 8.62 6.44
CA PRO A 58 -8.00 9.30 6.76
C PRO A 58 -8.26 10.46 5.79
N GLU A 59 -7.20 11.13 5.34
CA GLU A 59 -7.21 12.22 4.37
C GLU A 59 -5.87 12.26 3.63
N MET A 60 -5.83 12.82 2.42
CA MET A 60 -4.55 13.19 1.81
C MET A 60 -4.22 14.62 2.24
N GLU A 61 -3.09 14.80 2.92
CA GLU A 61 -2.62 16.13 3.24
C GLU A 61 -2.19 16.86 1.96
N ILE A 62 -3.03 17.80 1.50
CA ILE A 62 -2.73 18.72 0.41
C ILE A 62 -2.14 20.01 1.00
N THR A 63 -0.99 19.92 1.67
CA THR A 63 -0.28 21.12 2.15
C THR A 63 0.74 21.55 1.11
N GLY A 64 0.39 22.51 0.23
CA GLY A 64 1.26 23.43 -0.53
C GLY A 64 2.36 22.90 -1.48
N THR A 65 2.98 21.75 -1.21
CA THR A 65 4.14 21.16 -1.90
C THR A 65 3.98 19.65 -1.98
N PHE A 66 3.05 19.18 -2.83
CA PHE A 66 2.80 17.76 -3.16
C PHE A 66 4.07 16.91 -3.42
N LYS A 67 5.17 17.54 -3.87
CA LYS A 67 6.47 16.89 -4.07
C LYS A 67 7.15 16.44 -2.77
N GLN A 68 7.07 17.23 -1.69
CA GLN A 68 7.76 16.92 -0.43
C GLN A 68 7.09 15.74 0.27
N ARG A 69 5.75 15.71 0.32
CA ARG A 69 5.01 14.60 0.95
C ARG A 69 5.15 13.28 0.19
N LYS A 70 5.23 13.29 -1.15
CA LYS A 70 5.52 12.06 -1.91
C LYS A 70 6.90 11.49 -1.56
N VAL A 71 7.90 12.34 -1.35
CA VAL A 71 9.23 11.91 -0.92
C VAL A 71 9.19 11.34 0.50
N GLU A 72 8.44 11.96 1.42
CA GLU A 72 8.24 11.42 2.77
C GLU A 72 7.53 10.07 2.75
N LEU A 73 6.44 9.93 2.00
CA LEU A 73 5.72 8.66 1.85
C LEU A 73 6.61 7.55 1.26
N VAL A 74 7.48 7.89 0.30
CA VAL A 74 8.46 6.95 -0.28
C VAL A 74 9.54 6.60 0.76
N ASN A 75 10.00 7.57 1.56
CA ASN A 75 11.03 7.39 2.59
C ASN A 75 10.51 6.59 3.80
N GLU A 76 9.24 6.75 4.18
CA GLU A 76 8.60 5.96 5.23
C GLU A 76 8.52 4.47 4.83
N GLY A 77 8.46 4.18 3.52
CA GLY A 77 8.62 2.84 2.96
C GLY A 77 7.49 1.91 3.37
N ILE A 78 7.84 0.72 3.86
CA ILE A 78 6.88 -0.27 4.38
C ILE A 78 7.10 -0.54 5.88
N ASP A 79 7.85 0.29 6.60
CA ASP A 79 8.16 0.01 8.00
C ASP A 79 6.92 0.32 8.88
N PRO A 80 6.30 -0.69 9.53
CA PRO A 80 5.15 -0.46 10.40
C PRO A 80 5.49 0.35 11.65
N LYS A 81 6.78 0.60 11.95
CA LYS A 81 7.19 1.49 13.04
C LYS A 81 7.17 2.97 12.64
N THR A 82 7.42 3.29 11.37
CA THR A 82 7.38 4.68 10.86
C THR A 82 5.97 5.05 10.43
N ILE A 83 5.19 4.07 9.99
CA ILE A 83 3.84 4.29 9.46
C ILE A 83 2.82 4.21 10.60
N VAL A 84 2.23 5.36 10.93
CA VAL A 84 1.19 5.50 11.96
C VAL A 84 -0.15 4.88 11.53
N HIS A 85 -0.40 4.80 10.23
CA HIS A 85 -1.69 4.37 9.69
C HIS A 85 -1.75 2.87 9.40
N GLU A 86 -2.96 2.32 9.37
CA GLU A 86 -3.16 0.92 8.99
C GLU A 86 -2.64 0.64 7.57
N MET A 87 -1.82 -0.40 7.46
CA MET A 87 -1.37 -0.93 6.18
C MET A 87 -2.03 -2.26 5.86
N LEU A 88 -2.24 -2.50 4.58
CA LEU A 88 -2.63 -3.78 4.02
C LEU A 88 -1.60 -4.23 2.99
N TRP A 89 -1.53 -5.54 2.76
CA TRP A 89 -0.73 -6.12 1.69
C TRP A 89 -1.52 -7.19 0.93
N LEU A 90 -1.23 -7.35 -0.36
CA LEU A 90 -1.90 -8.30 -1.23
C LEU A 90 -1.30 -9.69 -1.03
N ASP A 91 -2.02 -10.55 -0.32
CA ASP A 91 -1.67 -11.97 -0.16
C ASP A 91 -2.44 -12.80 -1.19
N GLY A 92 -1.82 -12.96 -2.37
CA GLY A 92 -2.40 -13.68 -3.50
C GLY A 92 -3.52 -12.89 -4.20
N HIS A 93 -4.71 -12.87 -3.58
CA HIS A 93 -5.91 -12.24 -4.13
C HIS A 93 -6.65 -11.32 -3.16
N HIS A 94 -6.26 -11.29 -1.89
CA HIS A 94 -6.96 -10.53 -0.85
C HIS A 94 -5.99 -9.60 -0.13
N TYR A 95 -6.49 -8.42 0.25
CA TYR A 95 -5.71 -7.49 1.07
C TYR A 95 -5.86 -7.86 2.55
N LYS A 96 -4.74 -8.15 3.21
CA LYS A 96 -4.68 -8.49 4.63
C LYS A 96 -3.96 -7.40 5.42
N PRO A 97 -4.20 -7.26 6.73
CA PRO A 97 -3.41 -6.37 7.58
C PRO A 97 -1.92 -6.66 7.48
N PHE A 98 -1.13 -5.61 7.22
CA PHE A 98 0.32 -5.70 7.20
C PHE A 98 0.87 -5.27 8.56
N THR A 99 1.20 -6.26 9.39
CA THR A 99 1.69 -6.07 10.76
C THR A 99 3.21 -6.15 10.83
N ALA A 100 3.79 -5.81 11.99
CA ALA A 100 5.22 -6.00 12.24
C ALA A 100 5.73 -7.43 11.97
N ALA A 101 4.90 -8.44 12.22
CA ALA A 101 5.24 -9.83 11.92
C ALA A 101 5.35 -10.09 10.42
N GLU A 102 4.41 -9.56 9.62
CA GLU A 102 4.45 -9.69 8.16
C GLU A 102 5.58 -8.86 7.55
N HIS A 103 5.87 -7.67 8.09
CA HIS A 103 7.06 -6.91 7.74
C HIS A 103 8.33 -7.72 7.97
N GLN A 104 8.44 -8.41 9.10
CA GLN A 104 9.58 -9.28 9.37
C GLN A 104 9.68 -10.46 8.37
N ARG A 105 8.55 -10.98 7.89
CA ARG A 105 8.52 -12.02 6.85
C ARG A 105 8.97 -11.50 5.48
N VAL A 106 8.58 -10.27 5.13
CA VAL A 106 9.02 -9.61 3.90
C VAL A 106 10.53 -9.35 3.92
N ILE A 107 11.06 -8.71 4.97
CA ILE A 107 12.50 -8.39 5.06
C ILE A 107 13.37 -9.64 5.21
N SER A 108 12.84 -10.74 5.76
CA SER A 108 13.58 -12.01 5.87
C SER A 108 13.54 -12.85 4.59
N GLY A 109 12.92 -12.34 3.52
CA GLY A 109 12.79 -13.04 2.23
C GLY A 109 11.86 -14.24 2.28
N LYS A 110 11.09 -14.41 3.36
CA LYS A 110 10.16 -15.53 3.56
C LYS A 110 8.78 -15.28 2.96
N ALA A 111 8.47 -14.03 2.60
CA ALA A 111 7.25 -13.67 1.90
C ALA A 111 7.53 -13.57 0.39
N LYS A 112 6.66 -14.19 -0.43
CA LYS A 112 6.63 -13.96 -1.88
C LYS A 112 5.80 -12.71 -2.14
N LEU A 113 6.43 -11.68 -2.71
CA LEU A 113 5.79 -10.47 -3.22
C LEU A 113 5.43 -10.64 -4.71
#